data_AF-A0A1N7LGL5-F1
#
_entry.id   AF-A0A1N7LGL5-F1
#
_cell.length_a   1.000
_cell.length_b   1.000
_cell.length_c   1.000
_cell.angle_alpha   90.00
_cell.angle_beta   90.00
_cell.angle_gamma   90.00
#
_symmetry.space_group_name_H-M   'P 1'
#
loop_
_entity.id
_entity.type
_entity.pdbx_description
1 polymer ?
#
loop_
_entity_poly.entity_id
_entity_poly.type
_entity_poly.pdbx_seq_one_letter_code
_entity_poly.pdbx_strand_id
1 'polypeptide(L)' 'MVTMTDDQRAVLAHVVTDPDGWLAHAVDALGEAGAQSALEAKVSRWQADYLAALADEGGAYRPRAKREE' A
#
# COMPACT_ATOMS: atom_id res chain seq x y z
N MET A 1 16.85 -5.96 5.28
CA MET A 1 15.49 -6.43 4.99
C MET A 1 14.51 -5.28 5.15
N VAL A 2 13.99 -4.81 4.02
CA VAL A 2 12.92 -3.81 3.99
C VAL A 2 11.63 -4.44 4.51
N THR A 3 10.92 -3.75 5.41
CA THR A 3 9.67 -4.24 6.01
C THR A 3 8.65 -3.12 6.07
N MET A 4 7.39 -3.41 5.73
CA MET A 4 6.29 -2.45 5.87
C MET A 4 5.79 -2.35 7.31
N THR A 5 5.46 -1.14 7.74
CA THR A 5 4.59 -0.93 8.91
C THR A 5 3.14 -1.29 8.57
N ASP A 6 2.30 -1.47 9.59
CA ASP A 6 0.88 -1.76 9.38
C ASP A 6 0.16 -0.62 8.64
N ASP A 7 0.49 0.63 8.95
CA ASP A 7 -0.06 1.80 8.25
C ASP A 7 0.35 1.82 6.78
N GLN A 8 1.63 1.55 6.49
CA GLN A 8 2.12 1.47 5.10
C GLN A 8 1.42 0.33 4.35
N ARG A 9 1.25 -0.83 5.00
CA ARG A 9 0.54 -1.97 4.41
C ARG A 9 -0.93 -1.60 4.13
N ALA A 10 -1.60 -0.88 5.03
CA ALA A 10 -2.99 -0.48 4.84
C ALA A 10 -3.18 0.54 3.71
N VAL A 11 -2.33 1.57 3.65
CA VAL A 11 -2.31 2.54 2.54
C VAL A 11 -1.98 1.86 1.22
N LEU A 12 -1.03 0.92 1.21
CA LEU A 12 -0.67 0.20 0.00
C LEU A 12 -1.82 -0.72 -0.44
N ALA A 13 -2.48 -1.42 0.49
CA ALA A 13 -3.68 -2.25 0.23
C ALA A 13 -4.88 -1.44 -0.29
N HIS A 14 -4.88 -0.12 -0.10
CA HIS A 14 -5.86 0.75 -0.75
C HIS A 14 -5.74 0.73 -2.28
N VAL A 15 -4.54 0.47 -2.81
CA VAL A 15 -4.24 0.62 -4.25
C VAL A 15 -3.69 -0.62 -4.93
N VAL A 16 -3.21 -1.61 -4.17
CA VAL A 16 -2.81 -2.92 -4.71
C VAL A 16 -3.55 -4.04 -3.99
N THR A 17 -3.76 -5.13 -4.70
CA THR A 17 -4.44 -6.33 -4.20
C THR A 17 -3.57 -7.14 -3.25
N ASP A 18 -2.26 -7.21 -3.51
CA ASP A 18 -1.28 -7.90 -2.68
C ASP A 18 -0.10 -6.96 -2.33
N PRO A 19 -0.14 -6.29 -1.17
CA PRO A 19 0.92 -5.39 -0.71
C PRO A 19 2.26 -6.08 -0.50
N ASP A 20 2.25 -7.29 0.06
CA ASP A 20 3.47 -8.04 0.38
C ASP A 20 4.13 -8.57 -0.91
N GLY A 21 3.33 -9.09 -1.86
CA GLY A 21 3.80 -9.46 -3.19
C GLY A 21 4.35 -8.26 -3.99
N TRP A 22 3.71 -7.10 -3.88
CA TRP A 22 4.24 -5.87 -4.49
C TRP A 22 5.60 -5.47 -3.92
N LEU A 23 5.78 -5.52 -2.60
CA LEU A 23 7.06 -5.16 -1.97
C LEU A 23 8.15 -6.17 -2.34
N ALA A 24 7.84 -7.47 -2.34
CA ALA A 24 8.78 -8.51 -2.75
C ALA A 24 9.25 -8.30 -4.19
N HIS A 25 8.32 -7.97 -5.10
CA HIS A 25 8.67 -7.62 -6.48
C HIS A 25 9.54 -6.35 -6.55
N ALA A 26 9.23 -5.31 -5.78
CA ALA A 26 10.03 -4.09 -5.76
C ALA A 26 11.46 -4.35 -5.24
N VAL A 27 11.63 -5.22 -4.24
CA VAL A 27 12.95 -5.64 -3.74
C VAL A 27 13.73 -6.39 -4.81
N ASP A 28 13.09 -7.31 -5.53
CA ASP A 28 13.72 -8.06 -6.63
C ASP A 28 14.14 -7.13 -7.78
N ALA A 29 13.27 -6.19 -8.16
CA ALA A 29 13.50 -5.30 -9.30
C ALA A 29 14.47 -4.14 -9.03
N LEU A 30 14.47 -3.59 -7.80
CA LEU A 30 15.17 -2.33 -7.47
C LEU A 30 16.21 -2.48 -6.36
N GLY A 31 16.29 -3.64 -5.71
CA GLY A 31 17.04 -3.83 -4.47
C GLY A 31 16.33 -3.19 -3.26
N GLU A 32 16.83 -3.46 -2.05
CA GLU A 32 16.17 -3.01 -0.80
C GLU A 32 16.02 -1.49 -0.70
N ALA A 33 17.07 -0.73 -1.04
CA ALA A 33 17.04 0.73 -0.96
C ALA A 33 16.05 1.34 -1.97
N GLY A 34 16.02 0.81 -3.20
CA GLY A 34 15.08 1.26 -4.22
C GLY A 34 13.63 0.90 -3.87
N ALA A 35 13.42 -0.29 -3.32
CA ALA A 35 12.11 -0.73 -2.84
C ALA A 35 11.60 0.15 -1.69
N GLN A 36 12.47 0.54 -0.75
CA GLN A 36 12.09 1.46 0.33
C GLN A 36 11.66 2.82 -0.22
N SER A 37 12.43 3.42 -1.12
CA SER A 37 12.04 4.70 -1.74
C SER A 37 10.75 4.59 -2.56
N ALA A 38 10.55 3.47 -3.28
CA ALA A 38 9.33 3.23 -4.03
C ALA A 38 8.11 3.06 -3.11
N LEU A 39 8.26 2.35 -1.99
CA LEU A 39 7.23 2.19 -0.95
C LEU A 39 6.85 3.55 -0.37
N GLU A 40 7.82 4.35 0.07
CA GLU A 40 7.60 5.68 0.63
C GLU A 40 6.88 6.60 -0.36
N ALA A 41 7.33 6.63 -1.62
CA ALA A 41 6.70 7.44 -2.65
C ALA A 41 5.24 7.03 -2.91
N LYS A 42 4.97 5.72 -2.93
CA LYS A 42 3.62 5.19 -3.18
C LYS A 42 2.70 5.44 -2.00
N VAL A 43 3.17 5.21 -0.77
CA VAL A 43 2.41 5.51 0.45
C VAL A 43 2.11 7.00 0.53
N SER A 44 3.10 7.88 0.35
CA SER A 44 2.90 9.33 0.39
C SER A 44 1.89 9.80 -0.66
N ARG A 45 1.93 9.25 -1.87
CA ARG A 45 0.98 9.58 -2.95
C ARG A 45 -0.47 9.22 -2.63
N TRP A 46 -0.69 8.09 -1.95
CA TRP A 46 -2.04 7.53 -1.76
C TRP A 46 -2.58 7.69 -0.35
N GLN A 47 -1.79 8.20 0.59
CA GLN A 47 -2.20 8.36 1.98
C GLN A 47 -3.45 9.24 2.12
N ALA A 48 -3.50 10.38 1.43
CA ALA A 48 -4.66 11.27 1.50
C ALA A 48 -5.94 10.62 0.94
N ASP A 49 -5.82 9.88 -0.16
CA ASP A 49 -6.93 9.18 -0.81
C ASP A 49 -7.46 8.04 0.07
N TYR A 50 -6.56 7.26 0.67
CA TYR A 50 -6.91 6.25 1.65
C TYR A 50 -7.65 6.83 2.86
N LEU A 51 -7.17 7.94 3.42
CA LEU A 51 -7.82 8.60 4.55
C LEU A 51 -9.18 9.17 4.19
N ALA A 52 -9.34 9.73 2.98
CA ALA A 52 -10.63 10.21 2.48
C ALA A 52 -11.63 9.05 2.32
N ALA A 53 -11.21 7.94 1.73
CA ALA A 53 -12.04 6.74 1.59
C ALA A 53 -12.45 6.16 2.95
N LEU A 54 -11.54 6.14 3.93
CA LEU A 54 -11.88 5.74 5.29
C LEU A 54 -12.89 6.69 5.95
N ALA A 55 -12.77 8.00 5.71
CA ALA A 55 -13.70 8.98 6.28
C ALA A 55 -15.09 8.86 5.64
N ASP A 56 -15.16 8.63 4.33
CA ASP A 56 -16.41 8.53 3.58
C ASP A 56 -17.14 7.20 3.81
N GLU A 57 -16.40 6.08 3.78
CA GLU A 57 -16.97 4.74 3.88
C GLU A 57 -17.01 4.22 5.33
N GLY A 58 -16.19 4.77 6.24
CA GLY A 58 -16.10 4.33 7.63
C GLY A 58 -15.85 2.82 7.74
N GLY A 59 -16.69 2.14 8.52
CA GLY A 59 -16.62 0.69 8.71
C GLY A 59 -16.99 -0.15 7.48
N ALA A 60 -17.49 0.46 6.40
CA ALA A 60 -17.77 -0.22 5.14
C ALA A 60 -16.58 -0.18 4.16
N TYR A 61 -15.49 0.49 4.54
CA TYR A 61 -14.30 0.62 3.70
C TYR A 61 -13.78 -0.74 3.23
N ARG A 62 -13.60 -0.88 1.92
CA ARG A 62 -13.03 -2.08 1.31
C ARG A 62 -11.65 -1.81 0.70
N PRO A 63 -10.61 -2.56 1.09
CA PRO A 63 -9.31 -2.49 0.43
C PRO A 63 -9.43 -2.97 -1.03
N ARG A 64 -8.42 -2.68 -1.86
CA ARG A 64 -8.45 -2.93 -3.31
C ARG A 64 -8.86 -4.36 -3.64
N ALA A 65 -8.27 -5.34 -2.94
CA ALA A 65 -8.59 -6.76 -3.10
C ALA A 65 -10.08 -7.07 -2.95
N LYS A 66 -10.79 -6.39 -2.04
CA LYS A 66 -12.23 -6.60 -1.75
C LYS A 66 -13.18 -5.79 -2.61
N ARG A 67 -12.66 -4.87 -3.44
CA ARG A 67 -13.44 -4.11 -4.42
C ARG A 67 -13.47 -4.77 -5.79
N GLU A 68 -12.51 -5.65 -6.08
CA GLU A 68 -12.38 -6.36 -7.36
C GLU A 68 -13.00 -7.77 -7.35
N GLU A 69 -13.49 -8.24 -6.19
CA GLU A 69 -14.39 -9.40 -6.04
C GLU A 69 -15.83 -9.02 -6.42
#